data_AF-A0A7L9WKR8-F1
#
_entry.id   AF-A0A7L9WKR8-F1
#
_cell.length_a   1.000
_cell.length_b   1.000
_cell.length_c   1.000
_cell.angle_alpha   90.00
_cell.angle_beta   90.00
_cell.angle_gamma   90.00
#
_symmetry.space_group_name_H-M   'P 1'
#
loop_
_entity.id
_entity.type
_entity.pdbx_description
1 polymer ?
#
loop_
_entity_poly.entity_id
_entity_poly.type
_entity_poly.pdbx_seq_one_letter_code
_entity_poly.pdbx_strand_id
1 'polypeptide(L)' 'MAGSIGLFIRMALYLVGAFVAGQGWATFNPDAGTLTIALDPLVEVLAGFAVFGGTFAASRLVKKRGGTT' A
#
# COMPACT_ATOMS: atom_id res chain seq x y z
N MET A 1 17.69 -18.15 1.95
CA MET A 1 17.04 -16.92 1.45
C MET A 1 15.60 -16.70 1.95
N ALA A 2 15.06 -17.53 2.87
CA ALA A 2 13.68 -17.36 3.37
C ALA A 2 13.56 -16.36 4.54
N GLY A 3 14.58 -16.23 5.39
CA GLY A 3 14.56 -15.33 6.56
C GLY A 3 14.61 -13.83 6.21
N SER A 4 15.20 -13.46 5.07
CA SER A 4 15.27 -12.07 4.62
C SER A 4 13.91 -11.54 4.12
N ILE A 5 13.14 -12.36 3.40
CA ILE A 5 11.81 -11.99 2.89
C ILE A 5 10.85 -11.65 4.03
N GLY A 6 10.83 -12.45 5.10
CA GLY A 6 10.00 -12.17 6.27
C GLY A 6 10.35 -10.84 6.94
N LEU A 7 11.65 -10.52 7.02
CA LEU A 7 12.11 -9.22 7.55
C LEU A 7 11.67 -8.06 6.64
N PHE A 8 11.82 -8.20 5.32
CA PHE A 8 11.37 -7.17 4.36
C PHE A 8 9.86 -6.93 4.43
N ILE A 9 9.06 -7.98 4.51
CA ILE A 9 7.60 -7.86 4.68
C ILE A 9 7.29 -7.11 5.98
N ARG A 10 7.96 -7.45 7.08
CA ARG A 10 7.74 -6.80 8.38
C ARG A 10 8.08 -5.30 8.33
N MET A 11 9.20 -4.93 7.70
CA MET A 11 9.59 -3.54 7.52
C MET A 11 8.61 -2.78 6.63
N ALA A 12 8.11 -3.40 5.56
CA ALA A 12 7.08 -2.81 4.71
C ALA A 12 5.78 -2.58 5.48
N LEU A 13 5.33 -3.56 6.29
CA LEU A 13 4.13 -3.43 7.11
C LEU A 13 4.28 -2.32 8.17
N TYR A 14 5.45 -2.16 8.79
CA TYR A 14 5.71 -1.05 9.71
C TYR A 14 5.70 0.31 9.02
N LEU A 15 6.30 0.42 7.84
CA LEU A 15 6.26 1.65 7.05
C LEU A 15 4.83 2.01 6.64
N VAL A 16 4.05 1.04 6.16
CA VAL A 16 2.64 1.22 5.81
C VAL A 16 1.84 1.61 7.05
N GLY A 17 2.04 0.94 8.19
CA GLY A 17 1.38 1.29 9.45
C GLY A 17 1.69 2.72 9.91
N ALA A 18 2.96 3.14 9.83
CA ALA A 18 3.37 4.50 10.18
C ALA A 18 2.80 5.55 9.21
N PHE A 19 2.74 5.24 7.91
CA PHE A 19 2.16 6.12 6.90
C PHE A 19 0.64 6.28 7.09
N VAL A 20 -0.08 5.18 7.35
CA VAL A 20 -1.52 5.16 7.65
C VAL A 20 -1.82 5.99 8.90
N ALA A 21 -1.01 5.82 9.96
CA ALA A 21 -1.18 6.58 11.20
C ALA A 21 -0.87 8.08 11.01
N GLY A 22 0.17 8.44 10.25
CA GLY A 22 0.58 9.82 10.00
C GLY A 22 -0.38 10.63 9.11
N GLN A 23 -1.22 9.96 8.33
CA GLN A 23 -2.24 10.58 7.47
C GLN A 23 -3.60 10.79 8.17
N GLY A 24 -3.74 10.40 9.45
CA GLY A 24 -5.00 10.51 10.18
C GLY A 24 -6.05 9.46 9.77
N TRP A 25 -5.65 8.40 9.07
CA TRP A 25 -6.56 7.33 8.65
C TRP A 25 -6.92 6.38 9.78
N ALA A 26 -6.23 6.46 10.91
CA ALA A 26 -6.59 5.72 12.11
C ALA A 26 -6.53 6.63 13.33
N THR A 27 -7.61 6.69 14.09
CA THR A 27 -7.70 7.42 15.36
C THR A 27 -8.01 6.45 16.48
N PHE A 28 -7.15 6.43 17.49
CA PHE A 28 -7.35 5.62 18.69
C PHE A 28 -8.01 6.47 19.77
N ASN A 29 -9.16 6.02 20.28
CA ASN A 29 -9.82 6.60 21.43
C ASN A 29 -9.49 5.76 22.68
N PRO A 30 -8.64 6.27 23.59
CA PRO A 30 -8.21 5.52 24.77
C PRO A 30 -9.34 5.34 25.80
N ASP A 31 -10.28 6.28 25.88
CA ASP A 31 -11.38 6.24 26.87
C ASP A 31 -12.41 5.16 26.52
N ALA A 32 -12.63 4.95 25.23
CA ALA A 32 -13.53 3.91 24.71
C ALA A 32 -12.81 2.60 24.38
N GLY A 33 -11.47 2.58 24.35
CA GLY A 33 -10.67 1.44 23.90
C GLY A 33 -10.89 1.07 22.43
N THR A 34 -11.31 2.03 21.60
CA THR A 34 -11.69 1.79 20.19
C THR A 34 -10.67 2.38 19.22
N LEU A 35 -10.43 1.65 18.13
CA LEU A 35 -9.65 2.12 16.98
C LEU A 35 -10.61 2.40 15.83
N THR A 36 -10.68 3.66 15.40
CA THR A 36 -11.47 4.05 14.23
C THR A 36 -10.56 4.15 13.03
N ILE A 37 -10.90 3.47 11.93
CA ILE A 37 -10.11 3.47 10.69
C ILE A 37 -10.97 4.09 9.59
N ALA A 38 -10.49 5.17 8.97
CA ALA A 38 -11.10 5.78 7.81
C ALA A 38 -10.74 4.97 6.55
N LEU A 39 -11.74 4.29 5.98
CA LEU A 39 -11.53 3.43 4.81
C LEU A 39 -11.49 4.21 3.50
N ASP A 40 -12.22 5.31 3.37
CA ASP A 40 -12.29 6.10 2.14
C ASP A 40 -10.90 6.51 1.62
N PRO A 41 -10.03 7.15 2.42
CA PRO A 41 -8.71 7.52 1.93
C PRO A 41 -7.77 6.32 1.74
N LEU A 42 -7.98 5.22 2.49
CA LEU A 42 -7.25 3.97 2.28
C LEU A 42 -7.58 3.37 0.91
N VAL A 43 -8.86 3.36 0.54
CA VAL A 43 -9.35 2.88 -0.76
C VAL A 43 -8.80 3.73 -1.89
N GLU A 44 -8.77 5.06 -1.74
CA GLU A 44 -8.19 5.97 -2.73
C GLU A 44 -6.71 5.67 -3.01
N VAL A 45 -5.91 5.48 -1.95
CA VAL A 45 -4.50 5.15 -2.11
C VAL A 45 -4.28 3.75 -2.69
N LEU A 46 -5.06 2.75 -2.25
CA LEU A 46 -4.99 1.41 -2.83
C LEU A 46 -5.40 1.40 -4.31
N ALA A 47 -6.42 2.17 -4.68
CA ALA A 47 -6.83 2.36 -6.07
C ALA A 47 -5.70 3.02 -6.89
N GLY A 48 -5.05 4.06 -6.35
CA GLY A 48 -3.88 4.68 -6.96
C GLY A 48 -2.73 3.70 -7.20
N PHE A 49 -2.41 2.87 -6.22
CA PHE A 49 -1.40 1.80 -6.36
C PHE A 49 -1.80 0.74 -7.39
N ALA A 50 -3.08 0.34 -7.42
CA ALA A 50 -3.58 -0.61 -8.39
C ALA A 50 -3.49 -0.07 -9.83
N VAL A 51 -3.85 1.21 -10.04
CA VAL A 51 -3.72 1.88 -11.34
C VAL A 51 -2.26 2.03 -11.73
N PHE A 52 -1.38 2.44 -10.82
CA PHE A 52 0.05 2.57 -11.09
C PHE A 52 0.68 1.21 -11.45
N GLY A 53 0.44 0.19 -10.63
CA GLY A 53 0.94 -1.17 -10.85
C GLY A 53 0.37 -1.79 -12.13
N GLY A 54 -0.92 -1.62 -12.38
CA GLY A 54 -1.59 -2.06 -13.60
C GLY A 54 -1.04 -1.38 -14.85
N THR A 55 -0.82 -0.06 -14.79
CA THR A 55 -0.21 0.70 -15.89
C THR A 55 1.22 0.25 -16.15
N PHE A 56 2.02 0.04 -15.10
CA PHE A 56 3.39 -0.46 -15.24
C PHE A 56 3.40 -1.88 -15.86
N ALA A 57 2.53 -2.77 -15.39
CA ALA A 57 2.40 -4.12 -15.93
C ALA A 57 1.93 -4.12 -17.40
N ALA A 58 0.95 -3.29 -17.73
CA ALA A 58 0.46 -3.09 -19.08
C ALA A 58 1.57 -2.55 -20.00
N SER A 59 2.33 -1.55 -19.55
CA SER A 59 3.47 -1.02 -20.29
C SER A 59 4.53 -2.09 -20.57
N ARG A 60 4.85 -2.93 -19.56
CA ARG A 60 5.76 -4.07 -19.76
C ARG A 60 5.22 -5.09 -20.76
N LEU A 61 3.91 -5.34 -20.76
CA LEU A 61 3.25 -6.23 -21.73
C LEU A 61 3.31 -5.65 -23.16
N VAL A 62 3.05 -4.35 -23.32
CA VAL A 62 3.17 -3.65 -24.60
C VAL A 62 4.60 -3.68 -25.11
N LYS A 63 5.59 -3.43 -24.25
CA LYS A 63 7.03 -3.52 -24.58
C LYS A 63 7.42 -4.91 -25.10
N LYS A 64 6.93 -5.95 -24.43
CA LYS A 64 7.16 -7.36 -24.84
C LYS A 64 6.56 -7.67 -26.22
N ARG A 65 5.53 -6.94 -26.65
CA ARG A 65 4.86 -7.10 -27.96
C ARG A 65 5.45 -6.22 -29.06
N GLY A 66 6.61 -5.60 -28.83
CA GLY A 66 7.29 -4.75 -29.80
C GLY A 66 6.80 -3.29 -29.82
N GLY A 67 5.93 -2.90 -28.87
CA GLY A 67 5.57 -1.50 -28.66
C GLY A 67 6.67 -0.74 -27.93
N THR A 68 6.80 0.56 -28.18
CA THR A 68 7.72 1.43 -27.44
C THR A 68 7.02 1.93 -26.16
N THR A 69 7.52 1.53 -25.00
CA THR A 69 7.17 2.13 -23.70
C THR A 69 8.40 2.59 -22.96
#